data_AF-A0A3C1NCL0-F1
#
_entry.id   AF-A0A3C1NCL0-F1
#
_cell.length_a   1.000
_cell.length_b   1.000
_cell.length_c   1.000
_cell.angle_alpha   90.00
_cell.angle_beta   90.00
_cell.angle_gamma   90.00
#
_symmetry.space_group_name_H-M   'P 1'
#
loop_
_entity.id
_entity.type
_entity.pdbx_description
1 polymer ?
#
loop_
_entity_poly.entity_id
_entity_poly.type
_entity_poly.pdbx_seq_one_letter_code
_entity_poly.pdbx_strand_id
1 'polypeptide(L)' 'MSTTTQLPDGYSRSVLDAIEQAFEAVWTTLYANMAPENNESQELKIALSQTLIALAADGITDPQELRRKALESMSLSGR' A
#
# COMPACT_ATOMS: atom_id res chain seq x y z
N MET A 1 23.55 -10.08 -19.91
CA MET A 1 23.26 -9.36 -18.64
C MET A 1 22.02 -9.99 -18.07
N SER A 2 22.14 -10.66 -16.93
CA SER A 2 21.05 -11.45 -16.35
C SER A 2 20.29 -10.59 -15.36
N THR A 3 19.21 -9.94 -15.80
CA THR A 3 18.19 -9.42 -14.88
C THR A 3 17.27 -10.58 -14.53
N THR A 4 17.71 -11.41 -13.60
CA THR A 4 16.86 -12.37 -12.92
C THR A 4 15.86 -11.57 -12.08
N THR A 5 14.66 -11.38 -12.62
CA THR A 5 13.46 -11.04 -11.85
C THR A 5 13.14 -12.23 -10.95
N GLN A 6 13.83 -12.32 -9.80
CA GLN A 6 13.47 -13.26 -8.75
C GLN A 6 12.61 -12.53 -7.73
N LEU A 7 11.30 -12.70 -7.85
CA LEU A 7 10.40 -12.67 -6.71
C LEU A 7 9.72 -14.03 -6.65
N PRO A 8 10.28 -15.00 -5.89
CA PRO A 8 9.41 -15.82 -5.05
C PRO A 8 10.11 -16.31 -3.76
N ASP A 9 9.52 -16.00 -2.60
CA ASP A 9 9.50 -16.76 -1.33
C ASP A 9 9.18 -15.78 -0.18
N GLY A 10 7.93 -15.35 -0.09
CA GLY A 10 7.48 -14.37 0.89
C GLY A 10 8.00 -12.96 0.61
N TYR A 11 7.20 -11.94 0.92
CA TYR A 11 7.73 -10.58 0.95
C TYR A 11 8.95 -10.54 1.87
N SER A 12 10.10 -10.12 1.32
CA SER A 12 11.27 -9.84 2.15
C SER A 12 10.86 -8.87 3.25
N ARG A 13 11.44 -8.98 4.45
CA ARG A 13 11.05 -8.12 5.57
C ARG A 13 11.10 -6.62 5.23
N SER A 14 12.03 -6.23 4.35
CA SER A 14 12.12 -4.86 3.83
C SER A 14 10.93 -4.43 2.97
N VAL A 15 10.30 -5.34 2.23
CA VAL A 15 9.10 -5.03 1.43
C VAL A 15 7.86 -4.95 2.31
N LEU A 16 7.76 -5.82 3.33
CA LEU A 16 6.69 -5.71 4.34
C LEU A 16 6.78 -4.37 5.08
N ASP A 17 7.99 -3.99 5.51
CA ASP A 17 8.24 -2.72 6.18
C ASP A 17 7.89 -1.53 5.27
N ALA A 18 8.23 -1.61 3.97
CA ALA A 18 7.85 -0.58 3.01
C ALA A 18 6.32 -0.47 2.80
N ILE A 19 5.62 -1.61 2.77
CA ILE A 19 4.14 -1.66 2.69
C ILE A 19 3.53 -1.04 3.95
N GLU A 20 4.03 -1.40 5.15
CA GLU A 20 3.54 -0.85 6.42
C GLU A 20 3.76 0.67 6.51
N GLN A 21 4.97 1.14 6.17
CA GLN A 21 5.26 2.58 6.12
C GLN A 21 4.36 3.33 5.14
N ALA A 22 4.15 2.76 3.94
CA ALA A 22 3.27 3.36 2.95
C ALA A 22 1.81 3.37 3.44
N PHE A 23 1.35 2.28 4.06
CA PHE A 23 0.01 2.17 4.63
C PHE A 23 -0.24 3.26 5.66
N GLU A 24 0.61 3.40 6.68
CA GLU A 24 0.43 4.41 7.71
C GLU A 24 0.44 5.82 7.11
N ALA A 25 1.38 6.11 6.22
CA ALA A 25 1.48 7.41 5.57
C ALA A 25 0.22 7.77 4.75
N VAL A 26 -0.33 6.81 3.99
CA VAL A 26 -1.56 7.02 3.20
C VAL A 26 -2.76 7.15 4.12
N TRP A 27 -2.88 6.28 5.13
CA TRP A 27 -3.98 6.28 6.09
C TRP A 27 -4.05 7.60 6.87
N THR A 28 -2.92 8.08 7.40
CA THR A 28 -2.86 9.39 8.06
C THR A 28 -3.15 10.54 7.09
N THR A 29 -2.80 10.41 5.81
CA THR A 29 -3.06 11.49 4.83
C THR A 29 -4.55 11.59 4.47
N LEU A 30 -5.21 10.46 4.17
CA LEU A 30 -6.59 10.43 3.67
C LEU A 30 -7.63 10.36 4.79
N TYR A 31 -7.31 9.69 5.89
CA TYR A 31 -8.26 9.27 6.91
C TYR A 31 -7.83 9.64 8.32
N ALA A 32 -6.95 10.65 8.49
CA ALA A 32 -6.49 11.13 9.82
C ALA A 32 -7.63 11.42 10.80
N ASN A 33 -8.79 11.84 10.31
CA ASN A 33 -9.96 12.17 11.13
C ASN A 33 -11.00 11.05 11.23
N MET A 34 -10.73 9.87 10.65
CA MET A 34 -11.68 8.78 10.60
C MET A 34 -11.61 7.93 11.87
N ALA A 35 -12.77 7.63 12.47
CA ALA A 35 -12.83 6.74 13.63
C ALA A 35 -12.41 5.32 13.21
N PRO A 36 -11.41 4.70 13.87
CA PRO A 36 -10.85 3.41 13.47
C PRO A 36 -11.80 2.21 13.65
N GLU A 37 -12.93 2.44 14.32
CA GLU A 37 -13.91 1.46 14.75
C GLU A 37 -15.13 1.38 13.80
N ASN A 38 -15.20 2.28 12.81
CA ASN A 38 -16.31 2.28 11.86
C ASN A 38 -16.13 1.19 10.79
N ASN A 39 -17.21 0.55 10.36
CA ASN A 39 -17.17 -0.47 9.30
C ASN A 39 -16.52 0.08 8.01
N GLU A 40 -16.86 1.32 7.65
CA GLU A 40 -16.26 2.00 6.49
C GLU A 40 -14.74 2.13 6.63
N SER A 41 -14.24 2.39 7.84
CA SER A 41 -12.80 2.46 8.09
C SER A 41 -12.11 1.10 7.89
N GLN A 42 -12.77 0.00 8.25
CA GLN A 42 -12.23 -1.35 8.04
C GLN A 42 -12.16 -1.69 6.55
N GLU A 43 -13.21 -1.36 5.79
CA GLU A 43 -13.24 -1.56 4.34
C GLU A 43 -12.16 -0.76 3.63
N LEU A 44 -11.95 0.51 4.02
CA LEU A 44 -10.89 1.36 3.47
C LEU A 44 -9.48 0.86 3.83
N LYS A 45 -9.28 0.34 5.04
CA LYS A 45 -8.01 -0.30 5.43
C LYS A 45 -7.75 -1.54 4.57
N ILE A 46 -8.76 -2.38 4.35
CA ILE A 46 -8.64 -3.57 3.51
C ILE A 46 -8.28 -3.16 2.07
N ALA A 47 -9.00 -2.21 1.50
CA ALA A 47 -8.73 -1.70 0.16
C ALA A 47 -7.32 -1.10 0.03
N LEU A 48 -6.84 -0.39 1.06
CA LEU A 48 -5.49 0.19 1.08
C LEU A 48 -4.42 -0.91 1.11
N SER A 49 -4.58 -1.88 2.00
CA SER A 49 -3.67 -3.03 2.09
C SER A 49 -3.62 -3.81 0.78
N GLN A 50 -4.78 -4.09 0.17
CA GLN A 50 -4.85 -4.77 -1.13
C GLN A 50 -4.14 -3.98 -2.23
N THR A 51 -4.31 -2.67 -2.26
CA THR A 51 -3.65 -1.79 -3.24
C THR A 51 -2.13 -1.85 -3.08
N LEU A 52 -1.62 -1.73 -1.85
CA LEU A 52 -0.18 -1.75 -1.59
C LEU A 52 0.44 -3.11 -1.90
N ILE A 53 -0.26 -4.21 -1.58
CA ILE A 53 0.16 -5.57 -1.93
C ILE A 53 0.18 -5.73 -3.46
N ALA A 54 -0.81 -5.21 -4.19
CA ALA A 54 -0.84 -5.29 -5.64
C ALA A 54 0.32 -4.52 -6.28
N LEU A 55 0.63 -3.31 -5.78
CA LEU A 55 1.77 -2.52 -6.23
C LEU A 55 3.10 -3.22 -5.95
N ALA A 56 3.24 -3.83 -4.77
CA ALA A 56 4.44 -4.58 -4.42
C ALA A 56 4.58 -5.87 -5.25
N ALA A 57 3.47 -6.51 -5.63
CA ALA A 57 3.46 -7.63 -6.58
C ALA A 57 3.87 -7.21 -8.00
N ASP A 58 3.61 -5.96 -8.40
CA ASP A 58 4.08 -5.35 -9.65
C ASP A 58 5.57 -4.99 -9.62
N GLY A 59 6.23 -5.16 -8.46
CA GLY A 59 7.65 -4.89 -8.25
C GLY A 59 7.96 -3.54 -7.61
N ILE A 60 6.93 -2.77 -7.23
CA ILE A 60 7.09 -1.50 -6.54
C ILE A 60 7.37 -1.76 -5.05
N THR A 61 8.64 -1.69 -4.68
CA THR A 61 9.08 -1.98 -3.30
C THR A 61 9.59 -0.74 -2.56
N ASP A 62 9.67 0.41 -3.24
CA ASP A 62 10.01 1.68 -2.61
C ASP A 62 8.81 2.26 -1.84
N PRO A 63 8.97 2.61 -0.55
CA PRO A 63 7.86 3.09 0.28
C PRO A 63 7.29 4.45 -0.19
N GLN A 64 8.11 5.31 -0.80
CA GLN A 64 7.62 6.61 -1.31
C GLN A 64 6.79 6.41 -2.57
N GLU A 65 7.22 5.54 -3.50
CA GLU A 65 6.43 5.20 -4.68
C GLU A 65 5.16 4.42 -4.32
N LEU A 66 5.23 3.46 -3.38
CA LEU A 66 4.05 2.76 -2.87
C LEU A 66 3.02 3.74 -2.31
N ARG A 67 3.45 4.69 -1.47
CA ARG A 67 2.59 5.74 -0.92
C ARG A 67 1.95 6.56 -2.05
N ARG A 68 2.76 7.05 -2.99
CA ARG A 68 2.29 7.92 -4.07
C ARG A 68 1.25 7.21 -4.92
N LYS A 69 1.54 5.98 -5.37
CA LYS A 69 0.65 5.18 -6.20
C LYS A 69 -0.63 4.80 -5.46
N ALA A 70 -0.53 4.45 -4.18
CA ALA A 70 -1.71 4.17 -3.37
C ALA A 70 -2.61 5.40 -3.18
N LEU A 71 -2.02 6.59 -2.97
CA LEU A 71 -2.77 7.86 -2.94
C LEU A 71 -3.47 8.13 -4.27
N GLU A 72 -2.78 7.94 -5.39
CA GLU A 72 -3.34 8.10 -6.74
C GLU A 72 -4.53 7.14 -6.95
N SER A 73 -4.36 5.85 -6.66
CA SER A 73 -5.43 4.84 -6.81
C SER A 73 -6.64 5.11 -5.91
N MET A 74 -6.42 5.47 -4.64
CA MET A 74 -7.50 5.74 -3.69
C MET A 74 -8.25 7.04 -4.01
N SER A 75 -7.54 8.07 -4.47
CA SER A 75 -8.16 9.35 -4.84
C SER A 75 -8.98 9.24 -6.13
N LEU A 76 -8.62 8.30 -7.03
CA LEU A 76 -9.34 8.06 -8.28
C LEU A 76 -10.64 7.26 -8.08
N SER A 77 -10.73 6.40 -7.07
CA SER A 77 -11.95 5.64 -6.74
C SER A 77 -13.05 6.48 -6.08
N GLY A 78 -12.79 7.76 -5.75
CA GLY A 78 -13.77 8.68 -5.18
C GLY A 78 -14.58 9.49 -6.20
N ARG A 79 -14.72 9.03 -7.45
CA ARG A 79 -15.54 9.67 -8.49
C ARG A 79 -16.80 8.88 -8.85
#